data_AF-A0A061S5N1-F1
#
_entry.id   AF-A0A061S5N1-F1
#
_cell.length_a   1.000
_cell.length_b   1.000
_cell.length_c   1.000
_cell.angle_alpha   90.00
_cell.angle_beta   90.00
_cell.angle_gamma   90.00
#
_symmetry.space_group_name_H-M   'P 1'
#
loop_
_entity.id
_entity.type
_entity.pdbx_description
1 polymer ?
#
loop_
_entity_poly.entity_id
_entity_poly.type
_entity_poly.pdbx_seq_one_letter_code
_entity_poly.pdbx_strand_id
1 'polypeptide(L)'
;MYYPEFVWTLAGDTIVRDGVALNPKSDYIDSATRVIKLFIPFFVPSTQVATLTMATIDLTDVKPVVSLTFNQLKILSGSEIATVLGCTIAAIILGFIGIALAFPAAVQELREVKDLHLKWVVAKLNRIAPSKFVRMPTIQRRKYTSNTTQPDVLDVLLNVGLIFLLIAFLVEQLGNNSTAEDTFTSIADIDWSGDMDFQEKIGVFLDATQKAVDVVSMEDKFMSAAFWTFVFCCIRMILYMKMHPSISSIAETFESTGGEILNFLFSFGLVYIFLAFIAHIRFGYLYDEFATIEQSLITQFSLLIGDSSPDYTNNALMCIYVVSYVFICTFSLLNFLLAIVVNGYTRVTERVLENRVAKNLFQDLFTVAADAVHWTLNPSWPSKLDILRGMQEAYPDVFLGAEEIVRPLPRSIFVDIVVKASCGKANLNDGDRLFNHYARFEVMLMEANKDSTQSEDEVKSLMPDN
;
A
#
# COMPACT_ATOMS: atom_id res chain seq x y z
N MET A 1 0.90 -7.21 44.30
CA MET A 1 2.20 -7.57 44.88
C MET A 1 2.05 -8.94 45.55
N TYR A 2 1.82 -10.00 44.74
CA TYR A 2 1.44 -11.36 45.20
C TYR A 2 2.46 -12.45 44.81
N TYR A 3 3.51 -12.08 44.07
CA TYR A 3 4.56 -12.98 43.62
C TYR A 3 5.37 -13.69 44.73
N PRO A 4 5.59 -13.14 45.94
CA PRO A 4 6.38 -13.82 46.98
C PRO A 4 5.78 -15.16 47.44
N GLU A 5 4.45 -15.26 47.47
CA GLU A 5 3.74 -16.45 47.96
C GLU A 5 3.80 -17.61 46.94
N PHE A 6 3.68 -17.31 45.65
CA PHE A 6 3.88 -18.28 44.57
C PHE A 6 5.33 -18.79 44.50
N VAL A 7 6.32 -17.92 44.72
CA VAL A 7 7.73 -18.34 44.77
C VAL A 7 7.97 -19.29 45.95
N TRP A 8 7.22 -19.14 47.04
CA TRP A 8 7.34 -20.01 48.21
C TRP A 8 6.77 -21.42 47.97
N THR A 9 5.79 -21.58 47.09
CA THR A 9 5.24 -22.91 46.75
C THR A 9 6.16 -23.70 45.83
N LEU A 10 6.99 -23.04 45.01
CA LEU A 10 8.08 -23.66 44.26
C LEU A 10 9.23 -24.16 45.16
N ALA A 11 9.28 -23.74 46.43
CA ALA A 11 10.25 -24.22 47.40
C ALA A 11 9.85 -25.54 48.08
N GLY A 12 8.65 -26.06 47.80
CA GLY A 12 8.19 -27.36 48.28
C GLY A 12 9.00 -28.52 47.67
N ASP A 13 9.19 -29.60 48.42
CA ASP A 13 10.08 -30.70 48.02
C ASP A 13 9.47 -31.65 46.97
N THR A 14 8.14 -31.63 46.76
CA THR A 14 7.47 -32.51 45.79
C THR A 14 6.22 -31.85 45.18
N ILE A 15 6.10 -31.90 43.85
CA ILE A 15 4.89 -31.52 43.10
C ILE A 15 4.50 -32.71 42.23
N VAL A 16 3.23 -33.11 42.25
CA VAL A 16 2.76 -34.26 41.44
C VAL A 16 2.15 -33.76 40.14
N ARG A 17 2.69 -34.19 39.00
CA ARG A 17 2.13 -33.94 37.65
C ARG A 17 1.96 -35.27 36.94
N ASP A 18 0.80 -35.49 36.33
CA ASP A 18 0.48 -36.74 35.60
C ASP A 18 0.70 -38.03 36.41
N GLY A 19 0.51 -37.96 37.73
CA GLY A 19 0.71 -39.08 38.65
C GLY A 19 2.16 -39.35 39.07
N VAL A 20 3.12 -38.50 38.66
CA VAL A 20 4.54 -38.61 39.03
C VAL A 20 4.91 -37.49 40.01
N ALA A 21 5.47 -37.87 41.16
CA ALA A 21 6.05 -36.91 42.11
C ALA A 21 7.39 -36.41 41.55
N LEU A 22 7.44 -35.13 41.19
CA LEU A 22 8.61 -34.45 40.68
C LEU A 22 9.22 -33.59 41.79
N ASN A 23 10.54 -33.61 41.91
CA ASN A 23 11.25 -32.68 42.77
C ASN A 23 11.55 -31.39 41.98
N PRO A 24 10.97 -30.24 42.33
CA PRO A 24 11.15 -28.99 41.59
C PRO A 24 12.62 -28.55 41.52
N LYS A 25 13.46 -28.93 42.51
CA LYS A 25 14.87 -28.55 42.57
C LYS A 25 15.77 -29.35 41.63
N SER A 26 15.41 -30.58 41.24
CA SER A 26 16.29 -31.47 40.48
C SER A 26 15.78 -31.86 39.10
N ASP A 27 14.45 -31.86 38.89
CA ASP A 27 13.86 -32.58 37.74
C ASP A 27 13.26 -31.67 36.66
N TYR A 28 13.17 -30.36 36.89
CA TYR A 28 12.43 -29.45 36.00
C TYR A 28 13.25 -28.85 34.85
N ILE A 29 14.57 -28.71 35.04
CA ILE A 29 15.50 -28.20 34.04
C ILE A 29 16.67 -29.19 33.98
N ASP A 30 16.70 -29.97 32.92
CA ASP A 30 17.70 -31.01 32.68
C ASP A 30 18.52 -30.74 31.40
N SER A 31 19.47 -31.62 31.09
CA SER A 31 20.26 -31.54 29.85
C SER A 31 19.46 -31.73 28.56
N ALA A 32 18.20 -32.20 28.64
CA ALA A 32 17.32 -32.36 27.50
C ALA A 32 16.44 -31.12 27.26
N THR A 33 16.37 -30.20 28.23
CA THR A 33 15.57 -28.98 28.19
C THR A 33 16.16 -28.01 27.18
N ARG A 34 15.42 -27.76 26.09
CA ARG A 34 15.87 -26.87 25.01
C ARG A 34 15.41 -25.43 25.19
N VAL A 35 14.17 -25.23 25.62
CA VAL A 35 13.56 -23.91 25.71
C VAL A 35 12.73 -23.82 26.99
N ILE A 36 12.97 -22.77 27.76
CA ILE A 36 12.18 -22.42 28.94
C ILE A 36 11.39 -21.15 28.62
N LYS A 37 10.07 -21.18 28.83
CA LYS A 37 9.18 -20.04 28.63
C LYS A 37 8.55 -19.66 29.96
N LEU A 38 8.86 -18.47 30.45
CA LEU A 38 8.28 -17.92 31.67
C LEU A 38 7.25 -16.86 31.27
N PHE A 39 5.99 -17.10 31.64
CA PHE A 39 4.89 -16.16 31.43
C PHE A 39 4.61 -15.40 32.72
N ILE A 40 4.61 -14.07 32.63
CA ILE A 40 4.34 -13.16 33.74
C ILE A 40 3.21 -12.22 33.30
N PRO A 41 1.95 -12.56 33.60
CA PRO A 41 0.84 -11.65 33.37
C PRO A 41 0.84 -10.54 34.43
N PHE A 42 0.73 -9.29 34.00
CA PHE A 42 0.52 -8.16 34.90
C PHE A 42 -0.53 -7.21 34.34
N PHE A 43 -1.32 -6.63 35.24
CA PHE A 43 -2.33 -5.65 34.90
C PHE A 43 -2.01 -4.34 35.60
N VAL A 44 -2.07 -3.23 34.86
CA VAL A 44 -1.87 -1.87 35.39
C VAL A 44 -3.22 -1.16 35.42
N PRO A 45 -3.88 -1.03 36.60
CA PRO A 45 -5.24 -0.48 36.68
C PRO A 45 -5.35 0.98 36.23
N SER A 46 -4.31 1.79 36.44
CA SER A 46 -4.32 3.22 36.10
C SER A 46 -4.37 3.49 34.60
N THR A 47 -3.75 2.63 33.80
CA THR A 47 -3.72 2.73 32.33
C THR A 47 -4.64 1.74 31.64
N GLN A 48 -5.25 0.82 32.39
CA GLN A 48 -6.06 -0.31 31.90
C GLN A 48 -5.30 -1.17 30.88
N VAL A 49 -3.97 -1.25 31.02
CA VAL A 49 -3.14 -2.07 30.14
C VAL A 49 -2.82 -3.38 30.84
N ALA A 50 -3.27 -4.47 30.23
CA ALA A 50 -2.82 -5.80 30.54
C ALA A 50 -1.55 -6.09 29.74
N THR A 51 -0.52 -6.60 30.38
CA THR A 51 0.73 -6.97 29.73
C THR A 51 1.09 -8.39 30.08
N LEU A 52 1.47 -9.14 29.05
CA LEU A 52 2.04 -10.46 29.16
C LEU A 52 3.52 -10.33 28.85
N THR A 53 4.36 -10.46 29.87
CA THR A 53 5.80 -10.65 29.65
C THR A 53 6.06 -12.13 29.46
N MET A 54 6.68 -12.45 28.34
CA MET A 54 7.19 -13.78 28.06
C MET A 54 8.71 -13.69 28.00
N ALA A 55 9.37 -14.34 28.95
CA ALA A 55 10.82 -14.54 28.94
C ALA A 55 11.11 -15.92 28.35
N THR A 56 11.72 -15.96 27.18
CA THR A 56 12.16 -17.19 26.54
C THR A 56 13.65 -17.34 26.75
N ILE A 57 14.05 -18.43 27.38
CA ILE A 57 15.44 -18.82 27.56
C ILE A 57 15.67 -20.00 26.64
N ASP A 58 16.39 -19.78 25.56
CA ASP A 58 16.83 -20.82 24.64
C ASP A 58 18.18 -21.37 25.09
N LEU A 59 18.21 -22.67 25.37
CA LEU A 59 19.37 -23.44 25.82
C LEU A 59 19.93 -24.33 24.70
N THR A 60 19.44 -24.19 23.46
CA THR A 60 19.85 -25.03 22.33
C THR A 60 21.28 -24.72 21.88
N ASP A 61 21.71 -23.46 22.01
CA ASP A 61 23.06 -23.02 21.66
C ASP A 61 24.03 -23.08 22.84
N VAL A 62 25.34 -23.08 22.53
CA VAL A 62 26.43 -23.11 23.53
C VAL A 62 26.35 -21.93 24.51
N LYS A 63 25.79 -20.80 24.07
CA LYS A 63 25.43 -19.66 24.91
C LYS A 63 23.92 -19.60 25.05
N PRO A 64 23.35 -19.56 26.28
CA PRO A 64 21.92 -19.41 26.45
C PRO A 64 21.47 -18.04 25.95
N VAL A 65 20.48 -18.02 25.07
CA VAL A 65 19.91 -16.77 24.54
C VAL A 65 18.64 -16.45 25.31
N VAL A 66 18.59 -15.28 25.91
CA VAL A 66 17.41 -14.79 26.64
C VAL A 66 16.72 -13.74 25.80
N SER A 67 15.47 -13.99 25.41
CA SER A 67 14.61 -13.01 24.76
C SER A 67 13.44 -12.64 25.67
N LEU A 68 13.19 -11.34 25.80
CA LEU A 68 12.07 -10.78 26.55
C LEU A 68 11.09 -10.17 25.56
N THR A 69 9.89 -10.73 25.50
CA THR A 69 8.80 -10.19 24.68
C THR A 69 7.72 -9.63 25.59
N PHE A 70 7.28 -8.41 25.28
CA PHE A 70 6.23 -7.70 26.02
C PHE A 70 5.03 -7.53 25.11
N ASN A 71 3.99 -8.33 25.33
CA ASN A 71 2.75 -8.21 24.57
C ASN A 71 1.75 -7.45 25.42
N GLN A 72 1.23 -6.33 24.90
CA GLN A 72 0.37 -5.42 25.63
C GLN A 72 -1.01 -5.39 24.98
N LEU A 73 -2.05 -5.46 25.81
CA LEU A 73 -3.43 -5.30 25.43
C LEU A 73 -4.03 -4.18 26.28
N LYS A 74 -4.58 -3.16 25.62
CA LYS A 74 -5.35 -2.12 26.30
C LYS A 74 -6.79 -2.58 26.45
N ILE A 75 -7.25 -2.74 27.68
CA ILE A 75 -8.66 -2.92 27.99
C ILE A 75 -9.32 -1.55 27.88
N LEU A 76 -10.31 -1.43 26.99
CA LEU A 76 -10.98 -0.18 26.69
C LEU A 76 -12.09 0.07 27.69
N SER A 77 -12.23 1.32 28.12
CA SER A 77 -13.38 1.78 28.88
C SER A 77 -14.65 1.85 28.01
N GLY A 78 -15.85 1.77 28.60
CA GLY A 78 -17.10 1.76 27.85
C GLY A 78 -17.29 2.93 26.87
N SER A 79 -16.79 4.13 27.21
CA SER A 79 -16.81 5.29 26.30
C SER A 79 -15.80 5.19 25.15
N GLU A 80 -14.62 4.62 25.40
CA GLU A 80 -13.61 4.40 24.36
C GLU A 80 -14.07 3.32 23.38
N ILE A 81 -14.66 2.23 23.87
CA ILE A 81 -15.26 1.17 23.04
C ILE A 81 -16.33 1.78 22.12
N ALA A 82 -17.23 2.61 22.65
CA ALA A 82 -18.27 3.25 21.84
C ALA A 82 -17.68 4.11 20.71
N THR A 83 -16.57 4.81 20.98
CA THR A 83 -15.88 5.62 19.97
C THR A 83 -15.22 4.75 18.91
N VAL A 84 -14.52 3.70 19.31
CA VAL A 84 -13.89 2.73 18.38
C VAL A 84 -14.94 2.03 17.53
N LEU A 85 -16.06 1.62 18.12
CA LEU A 85 -17.20 1.01 17.43
C LEU A 85 -17.83 1.99 16.42
N GLY A 86 -18.01 3.26 16.81
CA GLY A 86 -18.53 4.31 15.92
C GLY A 86 -17.63 4.53 14.70
N CYS A 87 -16.32 4.64 14.92
CA CYS A 87 -15.33 4.82 13.86
C CYS A 87 -15.25 3.60 12.92
N THR A 88 -15.31 2.38 13.45
CA THR A 88 -15.29 1.15 12.64
C THR A 88 -16.56 0.99 11.80
N ILE A 89 -17.74 1.27 12.36
CA ILE A 89 -18.99 1.27 11.59
C ILE A 89 -18.95 2.31 10.48
N ALA A 90 -18.47 3.53 10.76
CA ALA A 90 -18.31 4.57 9.75
C ALA A 90 -17.34 4.13 8.63
N ALA A 91 -16.23 3.48 8.98
CA ALA A 91 -15.27 2.94 8.02
C ALA A 91 -15.86 1.82 7.14
N ILE A 92 -16.68 0.93 7.71
CA ILE A 92 -17.41 -0.10 6.96
C ILE A 92 -18.38 0.55 5.95
N ILE A 93 -19.12 1.58 6.36
CA ILE A 93 -20.01 2.33 5.47
C ILE A 93 -19.23 2.97 4.32
N LEU A 94 -18.09 3.60 4.61
CA LEU A 94 -17.20 4.16 3.58
C LEU A 94 -16.67 3.08 2.62
N GLY A 95 -16.35 1.89 3.13
CA GLY A 95 -15.97 0.74 2.32
C GLY A 95 -17.08 0.33 1.32
N PHE A 96 -18.33 0.26 1.78
CA PHE A 96 -19.47 -0.05 0.90
C PHE A 96 -19.71 1.03 -0.15
N ILE A 97 -19.57 2.31 0.21
CA ILE A 97 -19.63 3.42 -0.76
C ILE A 97 -18.52 3.26 -1.81
N GLY A 98 -17.29 2.94 -1.38
CA GLY A 98 -16.17 2.67 -2.27
C GLY A 98 -16.45 1.53 -3.26
N ILE A 99 -17.03 0.42 -2.80
CA ILE A 99 -17.46 -0.68 -3.68
C ILE A 99 -18.53 -0.21 -4.65
N ALA A 100 -19.56 0.52 -4.19
CA ALA A 100 -20.64 0.99 -5.04
C ALA A 100 -20.14 1.90 -6.18
N LEU A 101 -19.12 2.72 -5.92
CA LEU A 101 -18.49 3.59 -6.91
C LEU A 101 -17.59 2.82 -7.89
N ALA A 102 -16.82 1.84 -7.42
CA ALA A 102 -15.88 1.07 -8.25
C ALA A 102 -16.56 -0.07 -9.05
N PHE A 103 -17.70 -0.60 -8.57
CA PHE A 103 -18.36 -1.77 -9.14
C PHE A 103 -18.75 -1.62 -10.63
N PRO A 104 -19.34 -0.50 -11.10
CA PRO A 104 -19.68 -0.35 -12.51
C PRO A 104 -18.47 -0.44 -13.44
N ALA A 105 -17.34 0.12 -13.02
CA ALA A 105 -16.09 0.12 -13.78
C ALA A 105 -15.45 -1.28 -13.78
N ALA A 106 -15.37 -1.92 -12.61
CA ALA A 106 -14.88 -3.30 -12.47
C ALA A 106 -15.66 -4.33 -13.32
N VAL A 107 -17.00 -4.20 -13.40
CA VAL A 107 -17.83 -5.08 -14.25
C VAL A 107 -17.51 -4.88 -15.73
N GLN A 108 -17.13 -3.65 -16.13
CA GLN A 108 -16.77 -3.32 -17.49
C GLN A 108 -15.41 -3.94 -17.86
N GLU A 109 -14.40 -3.77 -16.99
CA GLU A 109 -13.09 -4.44 -17.15
C GLU A 109 -13.22 -5.96 -17.23
N LEU A 110 -13.98 -6.58 -16.33
CA LEU A 110 -14.15 -8.04 -16.31
C LEU A 110 -14.81 -8.56 -17.60
N ARG A 111 -15.75 -7.78 -18.17
CA ARG A 111 -16.37 -8.09 -19.45
C ARG A 111 -15.36 -7.99 -20.60
N GLU A 112 -14.48 -6.99 -20.58
CA GLU A 112 -13.44 -6.83 -21.59
C GLU A 112 -12.40 -7.95 -21.53
N VAL A 113 -11.94 -8.32 -20.34
CA VAL A 113 -11.02 -9.47 -20.16
C VAL A 113 -11.67 -10.76 -20.65
N LYS A 114 -12.95 -10.96 -20.35
CA LYS A 114 -13.72 -12.11 -20.84
C LYS A 114 -13.83 -12.09 -22.36
N ASP A 115 -14.13 -10.95 -22.98
CA ASP A 115 -14.24 -10.82 -24.43
C ASP A 115 -12.89 -11.01 -25.13
N LEU A 116 -11.79 -10.52 -24.54
CA LEU A 116 -10.44 -10.73 -25.05
C LEU A 116 -10.04 -12.21 -24.98
N HIS A 117 -10.32 -12.86 -23.85
CA HIS A 117 -10.09 -14.28 -23.67
C HIS A 117 -10.97 -15.12 -24.61
N LEU A 118 -12.25 -14.75 -24.77
CA LEU A 118 -13.16 -15.41 -25.71
C LEU A 118 -12.68 -15.24 -27.16
N LYS A 119 -12.20 -14.05 -27.54
CA LYS A 119 -11.57 -13.81 -28.85
C LYS A 119 -10.32 -14.66 -29.04
N TRP A 120 -9.46 -14.78 -28.02
CA TRP A 120 -8.28 -15.62 -28.08
C TRP A 120 -8.64 -17.10 -28.22
N VAL A 121 -9.62 -17.59 -27.45
CA VAL A 121 -10.14 -18.96 -27.54
C VAL A 121 -10.78 -19.22 -28.91
N VAL A 122 -11.61 -18.30 -29.41
CA VAL A 122 -12.25 -18.40 -30.73
C VAL A 122 -11.22 -18.32 -31.85
N ALA A 123 -10.18 -17.49 -31.74
CA ALA A 123 -9.08 -17.45 -32.71
C ALA A 123 -8.27 -18.76 -32.71
N LYS A 124 -8.05 -19.34 -31.53
CA LYS A 124 -7.41 -20.65 -31.38
C LYS A 124 -8.29 -21.78 -31.93
N LEU A 125 -9.60 -21.71 -31.75
CA LEU A 125 -10.57 -22.66 -32.27
C LEU A 125 -10.73 -22.54 -33.80
N ASN A 126 -10.74 -21.32 -34.34
CA ASN A 126 -10.78 -21.05 -35.78
C ASN A 126 -9.49 -21.47 -36.50
N ARG A 127 -8.35 -21.55 -35.79
CA ARG A 127 -7.12 -22.19 -36.32
C ARG A 127 -7.26 -23.71 -36.48
N ILE A 128 -8.19 -24.34 -35.74
CA ILE A 128 -8.40 -25.80 -35.75
C ILE A 128 -9.56 -26.18 -36.68
N ALA A 129 -10.61 -25.34 -36.77
CA ALA A 129 -11.71 -25.51 -37.72
C ALA A 129 -12.22 -24.13 -38.20
N PRO A 130 -11.99 -23.74 -39.47
CA PRO A 130 -12.39 -22.42 -39.96
C PRO A 130 -13.91 -22.36 -40.16
N SER A 131 -14.60 -21.63 -39.28
CA SER A 131 -16.04 -21.34 -39.44
C SER A 131 -16.26 -20.06 -40.27
N LYS A 132 -17.23 -20.08 -41.19
CA LYS A 132 -17.58 -18.96 -42.11
C LYS A 132 -18.43 -17.85 -41.47
N PHE A 133 -18.77 -17.94 -40.19
CA PHE A 133 -19.70 -17.01 -39.54
C PHE A 133 -19.21 -16.59 -38.16
N VAL A 134 -18.37 -15.55 -38.11
CA VAL A 134 -18.27 -14.72 -36.90
C VAL A 134 -18.22 -13.27 -37.35
N ARG A 135 -19.39 -12.62 -37.36
CA ARG A 135 -19.49 -11.16 -37.48
C ARG A 135 -19.02 -10.58 -36.15
N MET A 136 -17.86 -9.91 -36.17
CA MET A 136 -17.32 -9.23 -34.99
C MET A 136 -18.34 -8.18 -34.52
N PRO A 137 -18.75 -8.16 -33.24
CA PRO A 137 -19.54 -7.06 -32.72
C PRO A 137 -18.68 -5.78 -32.72
N THR A 138 -19.28 -4.72 -33.25
CA THR A 138 -18.76 -3.35 -33.26
C THR A 138 -18.34 -2.90 -31.87
N ILE A 139 -17.21 -2.21 -31.80
CA ILE A 139 -16.61 -1.59 -30.61
C ILE A 139 -17.72 -0.89 -29.80
N GLN A 140 -18.04 -1.46 -28.63
CA GLN A 140 -19.06 -0.95 -27.73
C GLN A 140 -18.58 0.36 -27.08
N ARG A 141 -19.51 1.29 -26.82
CA ARG A 141 -19.27 2.61 -26.20
C ARG A 141 -18.35 2.51 -24.97
N ARG A 142 -17.09 2.94 -25.11
CA ARG A 142 -16.19 3.16 -23.97
C ARG A 142 -16.74 4.31 -23.13
N LYS A 143 -17.07 4.05 -21.86
CA LYS A 143 -17.43 5.10 -20.88
C LYS A 143 -16.22 5.57 -20.07
N TYR A 144 -15.16 4.75 -19.98
CA TYR A 144 -13.96 5.00 -19.20
C TYR A 144 -12.71 4.81 -20.08
N THR A 145 -11.66 5.60 -19.83
CA THR A 145 -10.41 5.59 -20.59
C THR A 145 -9.53 4.42 -20.14
N SER A 146 -8.88 3.72 -21.08
CA SER A 146 -8.03 2.55 -20.80
C SER A 146 -6.69 2.89 -20.12
N ASN A 147 -6.53 4.10 -19.60
CA ASN A 147 -5.27 4.64 -19.09
C ASN A 147 -5.28 4.80 -17.58
N THR A 148 -6.17 4.11 -16.87
CA THR A 148 -5.97 3.86 -15.44
C THR A 148 -4.97 2.72 -15.35
N THR A 149 -3.79 2.98 -14.79
CA THR A 149 -2.76 1.95 -14.52
C THR A 149 -3.20 0.96 -13.43
N GLN A 150 -4.47 0.98 -13.02
CA GLN A 150 -5.03 0.24 -11.91
C GLN A 150 -6.27 -0.52 -12.38
N PRO A 151 -6.33 -1.84 -12.18
CA PRO A 151 -7.53 -2.62 -12.45
C PRO A 151 -8.59 -2.29 -11.39
N ASP A 152 -9.71 -1.71 -11.81
CA ASP A 152 -10.88 -1.40 -10.97
C ASP A 152 -11.41 -2.65 -10.22
N VAL A 153 -11.18 -3.85 -10.77
CA VAL A 153 -11.49 -5.14 -10.10
C VAL A 153 -10.68 -5.32 -8.81
N LEU A 154 -9.41 -4.92 -8.77
CA LEU A 154 -8.56 -5.02 -7.58
C LEU A 154 -9.08 -4.09 -6.48
N ASP A 155 -9.61 -2.92 -6.85
CA ASP A 155 -10.18 -1.96 -5.91
C ASP A 155 -11.43 -2.48 -5.21
N VAL A 156 -12.30 -3.18 -5.95
CA VAL A 156 -13.46 -3.86 -5.38
C VAL A 156 -13.00 -4.98 -4.43
N LEU A 157 -12.03 -5.80 -4.85
CA LEU A 157 -11.53 -6.92 -4.04
C LEU A 157 -10.89 -6.42 -2.74
N LEU A 158 -10.09 -5.36 -2.82
CA LEU A 158 -9.44 -4.73 -1.66
C LEU A 158 -10.48 -4.16 -0.70
N ASN A 159 -11.45 -3.40 -1.21
CA ASN A 159 -12.51 -2.83 -0.36
C ASN A 159 -13.35 -3.94 0.31
N VAL A 160 -13.61 -5.05 -0.39
CA VAL A 160 -14.26 -6.24 0.21
C VAL A 160 -13.39 -6.85 1.30
N GLY A 161 -12.08 -7.02 1.05
CA GLY A 161 -11.14 -7.55 2.05
C GLY A 161 -11.02 -6.65 3.28
N LEU A 162 -11.00 -5.33 3.10
CA LEU A 162 -10.94 -4.36 4.18
C LEU A 162 -12.23 -4.34 5.01
N ILE A 163 -13.40 -4.44 4.38
CA ILE A 163 -14.67 -4.62 5.09
C ILE A 163 -14.66 -5.91 5.91
N PHE A 164 -14.20 -7.03 5.33
CA PHE A 164 -14.11 -8.30 6.05
C PHE A 164 -13.20 -8.17 7.28
N LEU A 165 -12.03 -7.54 7.13
CA LEU A 165 -11.09 -7.32 8.23
C LEU A 165 -11.67 -6.39 9.31
N LEU A 166 -12.40 -5.33 8.92
CA LEU A 166 -13.08 -4.45 9.87
C LEU A 166 -14.24 -5.13 10.60
N ILE A 167 -14.97 -6.03 9.95
CA ILE A 167 -16.02 -6.83 10.59
C ILE A 167 -15.37 -7.81 11.59
N ALA A 168 -14.29 -8.48 11.19
CA ALA A 168 -13.55 -9.37 12.08
C ALA A 168 -13.03 -8.60 13.31
N PHE A 169 -12.45 -7.42 13.10
CA PHE A 169 -12.02 -6.52 14.17
C PHE A 169 -13.16 -6.14 15.10
N LEU A 170 -14.32 -5.78 14.57
CA LEU A 170 -15.46 -5.37 15.38
C LEU A 170 -15.97 -6.52 16.28
N VAL A 171 -16.04 -7.74 15.73
CA VAL A 171 -16.43 -8.94 16.48
C VAL A 171 -15.39 -9.27 17.54
N GLU A 172 -14.12 -9.23 17.17
CA GLU A 172 -13.00 -9.56 18.05
C GLU A 172 -12.85 -8.54 19.17
N GLN A 173 -12.93 -7.24 18.89
CA GLN A 173 -12.82 -6.19 19.92
C GLN A 173 -13.94 -6.27 20.97
N LEU A 174 -15.17 -6.61 20.55
CA LEU A 174 -16.30 -6.79 21.46
C LEU A 174 -16.11 -8.03 22.36
N GLY A 175 -15.63 -9.13 21.79
CA GLY A 175 -15.39 -10.38 22.51
C GLY A 175 -14.17 -10.30 23.44
N ASN A 176 -13.04 -9.81 22.93
CA ASN A 176 -11.78 -9.76 23.65
C ASN A 176 -11.81 -8.78 24.82
N ASN A 177 -12.51 -7.64 24.72
CA ASN A 177 -12.51 -6.66 25.80
C ASN A 177 -13.18 -7.19 27.08
N SER A 178 -14.33 -7.86 26.95
CA SER A 178 -15.01 -8.49 28.08
C SER A 178 -14.23 -9.69 28.62
N THR A 179 -13.77 -10.56 27.72
CA THR A 179 -12.99 -11.76 28.09
C THR A 179 -11.67 -11.41 28.78
N ALA A 180 -10.99 -10.35 28.34
CA ALA A 180 -9.75 -9.88 28.95
C ALA A 180 -9.99 -9.40 30.39
N GLU A 181 -11.00 -8.56 30.61
CA GLU A 181 -11.35 -8.06 31.95
C GLU A 181 -11.65 -9.23 32.91
N ASP A 182 -12.48 -10.18 32.49
CA ASP A 182 -12.83 -11.35 33.29
C ASP A 182 -11.60 -12.24 33.57
N THR A 183 -10.73 -12.46 32.58
CA THR A 183 -9.56 -13.32 32.72
C THR A 183 -8.53 -12.71 33.66
N PHE A 184 -8.17 -11.43 33.49
CA PHE A 184 -7.19 -10.79 34.36
C PHE A 184 -7.71 -10.59 35.80
N THR A 185 -9.02 -10.35 35.96
CA THR A 185 -9.66 -10.33 37.29
C THR A 185 -9.63 -11.71 37.93
N SER A 186 -9.94 -12.77 37.17
CA SER A 186 -9.89 -14.15 37.68
C SER A 186 -8.50 -14.57 38.15
N ILE A 187 -7.42 -14.09 37.50
CA ILE A 187 -6.04 -14.33 37.93
C ILE A 187 -5.73 -13.57 39.23
N ALA A 188 -6.26 -12.36 39.37
CA ALA A 188 -6.02 -11.50 40.53
C ALA A 188 -6.80 -11.96 41.78
N ASP A 189 -7.99 -12.54 41.60
CA ASP A 189 -8.90 -12.96 42.67
C ASP A 189 -8.59 -14.37 43.23
N ILE A 190 -7.55 -15.05 42.72
CA ILE A 190 -7.14 -16.36 43.25
C ILE A 190 -6.64 -16.22 44.68
N ASP A 191 -7.43 -16.71 45.64
CA ASP A 191 -7.03 -16.80 47.04
C ASP A 191 -6.06 -17.98 47.26
N TRP A 192 -4.76 -17.68 47.21
CA TRP A 192 -3.70 -18.65 47.47
C TRP A 192 -3.70 -19.18 48.90
N SER A 193 -4.33 -18.48 49.85
CA SER A 193 -4.38 -18.84 51.27
C SER A 193 -5.61 -19.68 51.69
N GLY A 194 -6.64 -19.74 50.84
CA GLY A 194 -7.90 -20.45 51.15
C GLY A 194 -7.80 -21.98 51.22
N ASP A 195 -8.90 -22.63 51.60
CA ASP A 195 -8.97 -24.07 51.91
C ASP A 195 -9.01 -25.03 50.70
N MET A 196 -9.03 -24.52 49.46
CA MET A 196 -9.06 -25.34 48.24
C MET A 196 -7.75 -26.13 48.07
N ASP A 197 -7.84 -27.33 47.48
CA ASP A 197 -6.67 -28.15 47.21
C ASP A 197 -5.68 -27.43 46.29
N PHE A 198 -4.39 -27.57 46.60
CA PHE A 198 -3.33 -26.84 45.92
C PHE A 198 -3.25 -27.18 44.42
N GLN A 199 -3.55 -28.43 44.04
CA GLN A 199 -3.53 -28.84 42.63
C GLN A 199 -4.67 -28.19 41.84
N GLU A 200 -5.84 -28.06 42.46
CA GLU A 200 -6.98 -27.38 41.86
C GLU A 200 -6.68 -25.89 41.65
N LYS A 201 -6.06 -25.22 42.62
CA LYS A 201 -5.61 -23.82 42.49
C LYS A 201 -4.59 -23.62 41.36
N ILE A 202 -3.60 -24.51 41.25
CA ILE A 202 -2.64 -24.48 40.13
C ILE A 202 -3.36 -24.67 38.80
N GLY A 203 -4.31 -25.61 38.71
CA GLY A 203 -5.09 -25.85 37.51
C GLY A 203 -5.84 -24.60 37.04
N VAL A 204 -6.52 -23.92 37.97
CA VAL A 204 -7.24 -22.66 37.71
C VAL A 204 -6.29 -21.56 37.26
N PHE A 205 -5.15 -21.39 37.93
CA PHE A 205 -4.15 -20.39 37.55
C PHE A 205 -3.57 -20.65 36.15
N LEU A 206 -3.25 -21.91 35.82
CA LEU A 206 -2.70 -22.27 34.51
C LEU A 206 -3.73 -22.09 33.39
N ASP A 207 -4.99 -22.47 33.62
CA ASP A 207 -6.08 -22.25 32.66
C ASP A 207 -6.33 -20.76 32.42
N ALA A 208 -6.39 -19.96 33.48
CA ALA A 208 -6.56 -18.51 33.39
C ALA A 208 -5.36 -17.83 32.70
N THR A 209 -4.14 -18.27 33.01
CA THR A 209 -2.92 -17.78 32.34
C THR A 209 -2.91 -18.15 30.86
N GLN A 210 -3.31 -19.37 30.50
CA GLN A 210 -3.41 -19.80 29.10
C GLN A 210 -4.44 -18.95 28.34
N LYS A 211 -5.62 -18.70 28.93
CA LYS A 211 -6.62 -17.79 28.35
C LYS A 211 -6.08 -16.38 28.15
N ALA A 212 -5.33 -15.84 29.14
CA ALA A 212 -4.71 -14.53 29.02
C ALA A 212 -3.67 -14.50 27.87
N VAL A 213 -2.88 -15.56 27.73
CA VAL A 213 -1.93 -15.72 26.62
C VAL A 213 -2.66 -15.74 25.28
N ASP A 214 -3.76 -16.49 25.18
CA ASP A 214 -4.52 -16.62 23.95
C ASP A 214 -5.16 -15.29 23.52
N VAL A 215 -5.79 -14.57 24.46
CA VAL A 215 -6.40 -13.24 24.18
C VAL A 215 -5.35 -12.23 23.72
N VAL A 216 -4.21 -12.14 24.42
CA VAL A 216 -3.13 -11.21 24.06
C VAL A 216 -2.46 -11.61 22.74
N SER A 217 -2.30 -12.90 22.46
CA SER A 217 -1.71 -13.39 21.22
C SER A 217 -2.64 -13.23 20.01
N MET A 218 -3.95 -13.25 20.23
CA MET A 218 -4.94 -12.98 19.19
C MET A 218 -4.85 -11.51 18.74
N GLU A 219 -4.79 -10.60 19.72
CA GLU A 219 -4.60 -9.16 19.48
C GLU A 219 -3.31 -8.87 18.67
N ASP A 220 -2.18 -9.51 19.01
CA ASP A 220 -0.92 -9.31 18.31
C ASP A 220 -0.98 -9.75 16.83
N LYS A 221 -1.65 -10.89 16.56
CA LYS A 221 -1.91 -11.34 15.19
C LYS A 221 -2.80 -10.37 14.43
N PHE A 222 -3.82 -9.85 15.11
CA PHE A 222 -4.71 -8.85 14.54
C PHE A 222 -3.95 -7.56 14.18
N MET A 223 -3.14 -7.03 15.10
CA MET A 223 -2.31 -5.84 14.87
C MET A 223 -1.32 -6.05 13.72
N SER A 224 -0.73 -7.23 13.62
CA SER A 224 0.12 -7.61 12.48
C SER A 224 -0.65 -7.60 11.16
N ALA A 225 -1.87 -8.14 11.12
CA ALA A 225 -2.72 -8.10 9.92
C ALA A 225 -3.15 -6.68 9.54
N ALA A 226 -3.48 -5.84 10.54
CA ALA A 226 -3.80 -4.43 10.35
C ALA A 226 -2.60 -3.66 9.79
N PHE A 227 -1.38 -3.91 10.29
CA PHE A 227 -0.15 -3.31 9.77
C PHE A 227 0.04 -3.60 8.28
N TRP A 228 -0.05 -4.87 7.86
CA TRP A 228 0.06 -5.24 6.45
C TRP A 228 -1.04 -4.60 5.59
N THR A 229 -2.25 -4.49 6.13
CA THR A 229 -3.36 -3.80 5.45
C THR A 229 -3.06 -2.30 5.27
N PHE A 230 -2.51 -1.63 6.28
CA PHE A 230 -2.10 -0.23 6.16
C PHE A 230 -0.96 -0.04 5.16
N VAL A 231 0.04 -0.93 5.15
CA VAL A 231 1.11 -0.91 4.13
C VAL A 231 0.51 -1.00 2.73
N PHE A 232 -0.46 -1.90 2.53
CA PHE A 232 -1.14 -2.02 1.24
C PHE A 232 -1.96 -0.77 0.88
N CYS A 233 -2.65 -0.17 1.85
CA CYS A 233 -3.34 1.12 1.67
C CYS A 233 -2.36 2.26 1.32
N CYS A 234 -1.16 2.29 1.89
CA CYS A 234 -0.13 3.27 1.53
C CYS A 234 0.34 3.12 0.08
N ILE A 235 0.58 1.87 -0.37
CA ILE A 235 0.92 1.60 -1.77
C ILE A 235 -0.22 2.08 -2.68
N ARG A 236 -1.48 1.81 -2.31
CA ARG A 236 -2.66 2.27 -3.06
C ARG A 236 -2.74 3.80 -3.11
N MET A 237 -2.47 4.49 -2.00
CA MET A 237 -2.43 5.95 -1.96
C MET A 237 -1.41 6.50 -2.97
N ILE A 238 -0.22 5.90 -3.07
CA ILE A 238 0.80 6.28 -4.06
C ILE A 238 0.31 6.06 -5.49
N LEU A 239 -0.44 4.99 -5.76
CA LEU A 239 -1.05 4.76 -7.08
C LEU A 239 -2.11 5.82 -7.42
N TYR A 240 -2.93 6.23 -6.44
CA TYR A 240 -3.92 7.30 -6.64
C TYR A 240 -3.32 8.69 -6.82
N MET A 241 -2.06 8.91 -6.46
CA MET A 241 -1.37 10.16 -6.77
C MET A 241 -1.21 10.40 -8.29
N LYS A 242 -1.41 9.38 -9.12
CA LYS A 242 -1.45 9.50 -10.59
C LYS A 242 -2.66 10.29 -11.14
N MET A 243 -3.64 10.63 -10.31
CA MET A 243 -4.86 11.34 -10.74
C MET A 243 -4.59 12.75 -11.29
N HIS A 244 -3.47 13.39 -10.92
CA HIS A 244 -3.11 14.73 -11.40
C HIS A 244 -1.74 14.71 -12.10
N PRO A 245 -1.58 15.30 -13.30
CA PRO A 245 -0.33 15.26 -14.07
C PRO A 245 0.91 15.82 -13.36
N SER A 246 0.74 16.80 -12.46
CA SER A 246 1.87 17.34 -11.70
C SER A 246 2.37 16.35 -10.64
N ILE A 247 1.46 15.63 -9.99
CA ILE A 247 1.76 14.66 -8.94
C ILE A 247 2.09 13.27 -9.53
N SER A 248 1.54 12.94 -10.71
CA SER A 248 1.79 11.68 -11.39
C SER A 248 3.25 11.51 -11.81
N SER A 249 3.98 12.63 -11.99
CA SER A 249 5.41 12.63 -12.35
C SER A 249 6.25 11.71 -11.47
N ILE A 250 6.01 11.67 -10.15
CA ILE A 250 6.75 10.80 -9.22
C ILE A 250 6.38 9.33 -9.47
N ALA A 251 5.09 9.02 -9.53
CA ALA A 251 4.61 7.65 -9.70
C ALA A 251 4.98 7.08 -11.09
N GLU A 252 4.90 7.89 -12.13
CA GLU A 252 5.36 7.56 -13.49
C GLU A 252 6.87 7.39 -13.57
N THR A 253 7.65 8.18 -12.82
CA THR A 253 9.10 8.01 -12.73
C THR A 253 9.44 6.65 -12.14
N PHE A 254 8.81 6.27 -11.02
CA PHE A 254 9.03 4.96 -10.40
C PHE A 254 8.55 3.81 -11.30
N GLU A 255 7.41 3.93 -11.96
CA GLU A 255 6.92 2.91 -12.90
C GLU A 255 7.86 2.75 -14.10
N SER A 256 8.31 3.86 -14.65
CA SER A 256 9.15 3.89 -15.84
C SER A 256 10.59 3.45 -15.57
N THR A 257 11.12 3.68 -14.38
CA THR A 257 12.47 3.25 -13.98
C THR A 257 12.48 1.94 -13.19
N GLY A 258 11.32 1.41 -12.79
CA GLY A 258 11.23 0.23 -11.94
C GLY A 258 11.98 -0.99 -12.49
N GLY A 259 11.93 -1.21 -13.80
CA GLY A 259 12.72 -2.29 -14.45
C GLY A 259 14.22 -2.08 -14.36
N GLU A 260 14.70 -0.84 -14.51
CA GLU A 260 16.11 -0.49 -14.38
C GLU A 260 16.59 -0.62 -12.92
N ILE A 261 15.77 -0.16 -11.97
CA ILE A 261 16.02 -0.29 -10.52
C ILE A 261 16.08 -1.77 -10.12
N LEU A 262 15.15 -2.62 -10.59
CA LEU A 262 15.15 -4.05 -10.27
C LEU A 262 16.37 -4.78 -10.83
N ASN A 263 16.76 -4.50 -12.08
CA ASN A 263 17.97 -5.08 -12.67
C ASN A 263 19.24 -4.65 -11.91
N PHE A 264 19.29 -3.38 -11.49
CA PHE A 264 20.35 -2.86 -10.65
C PHE A 264 20.37 -3.54 -9.28
N LEU A 265 19.23 -3.63 -8.58
CA LEU A 265 19.10 -4.28 -7.27
C LEU A 265 19.44 -5.76 -7.33
N PHE A 266 19.09 -6.46 -8.41
CA PHE A 266 19.48 -7.86 -8.60
C PHE A 266 21.00 -8.00 -8.72
N SER A 267 21.63 -7.18 -9.56
CA SER A 267 23.08 -7.20 -9.77
C SER A 267 23.85 -6.80 -8.51
N PHE A 268 23.40 -5.75 -7.82
CA PHE A 268 23.94 -5.31 -6.54
C PHE A 268 23.71 -6.36 -5.44
N GLY A 269 22.51 -6.95 -5.38
CA GLY A 269 22.14 -7.97 -4.41
C GLY A 269 23.05 -9.19 -4.45
N LEU A 270 23.50 -9.61 -5.63
CA LEU A 270 24.49 -10.69 -5.78
C LEU A 270 25.83 -10.33 -5.14
N VAL A 271 26.34 -9.11 -5.40
CA VAL A 271 27.59 -8.62 -4.79
C VAL A 271 27.43 -8.46 -3.28
N TYR A 272 26.29 -7.94 -2.83
CA TYR A 272 25.95 -7.74 -1.43
C TYR A 272 25.95 -9.06 -0.65
N ILE A 273 25.22 -10.09 -1.14
CA ILE A 273 25.20 -11.43 -0.54
C ILE A 273 26.60 -12.05 -0.56
N PHE A 274 27.37 -11.87 -1.63
CA PHE A 274 28.73 -12.40 -1.71
C PHE A 274 29.66 -11.76 -0.67
N LEU A 275 29.55 -10.45 -0.45
CA LEU A 275 30.30 -9.77 0.60
C LEU A 275 29.86 -10.25 2.00
N ALA A 276 28.56 -10.51 2.22
CA ALA A 276 28.07 -11.06 3.50
C ALA A 276 28.67 -12.45 3.75
N PHE A 277 28.76 -13.26 2.71
CA PHE A 277 29.38 -14.58 2.79
C PHE A 277 30.87 -14.51 3.15
N ILE A 278 31.62 -13.57 2.55
CA ILE A 278 33.03 -13.32 2.91
C ILE A 278 33.14 -12.92 4.39
N ALA A 279 32.27 -12.00 4.85
CA ALA A 279 32.29 -11.52 6.22
C ALA A 279 31.99 -12.65 7.21
N HIS A 280 30.96 -13.45 6.94
CA HIS A 280 30.59 -14.59 7.75
C HIS A 280 31.73 -15.61 7.87
N ILE A 281 32.33 -16.01 6.75
CA ILE A 281 33.45 -16.98 6.77
C ILE A 281 34.66 -16.41 7.52
N ARG A 282 34.98 -15.13 7.31
CA ARG A 282 36.21 -14.56 7.87
C ARG A 282 36.07 -14.15 9.33
N PHE A 283 34.93 -13.59 9.70
CA PHE A 283 34.73 -12.90 10.97
C PHE A 283 33.67 -13.54 11.86
N GLY A 284 32.88 -14.50 11.36
CA GLY A 284 31.78 -15.09 12.12
C GLY A 284 32.17 -15.88 13.37
N TYR A 285 33.45 -16.26 13.52
CA TYR A 285 33.96 -16.86 14.75
C TYR A 285 34.56 -15.84 15.74
N LEU A 286 34.77 -14.59 15.30
CA LEU A 286 35.37 -13.51 16.08
C LEU A 286 34.35 -12.49 16.58
N TYR A 287 33.29 -12.28 15.79
CA TYR A 287 32.30 -11.25 15.98
C TYR A 287 30.91 -11.87 15.92
N ASP A 288 30.13 -11.68 16.99
CA ASP A 288 28.76 -12.23 17.08
C ASP A 288 27.86 -11.62 15.99
N GLU A 289 28.18 -10.43 15.47
CA GLU A 289 27.47 -9.75 14.37
C GLU A 289 27.57 -10.48 13.03
N PHE A 290 28.61 -11.31 12.84
CA PHE A 290 28.81 -12.09 11.62
C PHE A 290 28.61 -13.59 11.86
N ALA A 291 28.07 -13.99 13.01
CA ALA A 291 27.99 -15.40 13.41
C ALA A 291 27.07 -16.24 12.52
N THR A 292 26.08 -15.62 11.87
CA THR A 292 25.23 -16.26 10.86
C THR A 292 25.20 -15.43 9.58
N ILE A 293 24.82 -16.05 8.46
CA ILE A 293 24.66 -15.33 7.18
C ILE A 293 23.55 -14.27 7.30
N GLU A 294 22.47 -14.57 8.01
CA GLU A 294 21.37 -13.63 8.25
C GLU A 294 21.85 -12.40 9.04
N GLN A 295 22.53 -12.62 10.17
CA GLN A 295 23.11 -11.51 10.95
C GLN A 295 24.13 -10.72 10.13
N SER A 296 24.95 -11.39 9.32
CA SER A 296 25.92 -10.73 8.44
C SER A 296 25.25 -9.80 7.43
N LEU A 297 24.11 -10.18 6.85
CA LEU A 297 23.32 -9.33 5.96
C LEU A 297 22.75 -8.12 6.72
N ILE A 298 22.16 -8.34 7.90
CA ILE A 298 21.62 -7.25 8.73
C ILE A 298 22.74 -6.27 9.12
N THR A 299 23.88 -6.76 9.59
CA THR A 299 25.04 -5.94 9.98
C THR A 299 25.61 -5.16 8.81
N GLN A 300 25.67 -5.76 7.61
CA GLN A 300 26.04 -5.02 6.40
C GLN A 300 25.05 -3.90 6.07
N PHE A 301 23.75 -4.14 6.23
CA PHE A 301 22.73 -3.11 6.03
C PHE A 301 22.89 -1.98 7.06
N SER A 302 23.10 -2.30 8.34
CA SER A 302 23.39 -1.31 9.38
C SER A 302 24.65 -0.51 9.10
N LEU A 303 25.69 -1.16 8.56
CA LEU A 303 26.94 -0.50 8.15
C LEU A 303 26.73 0.45 6.95
N LEU A 304 25.79 0.13 6.06
CA LEU A 304 25.43 0.99 4.92
C LEU A 304 24.68 2.24 5.37
N ILE A 305 23.79 2.12 6.36
CA ILE A 305 23.07 3.25 6.96
C ILE A 305 23.99 4.08 7.88
N GLY A 306 25.02 3.45 8.43
CA GLY A 306 25.94 4.07 9.39
C GLY A 306 25.43 4.04 10.83
N ASP A 307 24.54 3.10 11.16
CA ASP A 307 23.92 2.98 12.48
C ASP A 307 24.86 2.31 13.50
N SER A 308 25.29 1.08 13.19
CA SER A 308 26.20 0.31 14.05
C SER A 308 27.36 -0.25 13.24
N SER A 309 28.57 -0.14 13.81
CA SER A 309 29.77 -0.73 13.24
C SER A 309 30.41 -1.71 14.22
N PRO A 310 30.81 -2.91 13.78
CA PRO A 310 31.58 -3.85 14.60
C PRO A 310 32.94 -3.24 14.98
N ASP A 311 33.54 -3.65 16.10
CA ASP A 311 34.82 -3.10 16.54
C ASP A 311 35.96 -3.49 15.58
N TYR A 312 36.34 -2.56 14.72
CA TYR A 312 37.43 -2.70 13.75
C TYR A 312 38.74 -2.07 14.22
N THR A 313 38.82 -1.53 15.44
CA THR A 313 40.02 -0.81 15.93
C THR A 313 41.22 -1.73 16.13
N ASN A 314 40.98 -2.95 16.59
CA ASN A 314 42.02 -3.91 16.94
C ASN A 314 42.38 -4.88 15.81
N ASN A 315 41.60 -4.93 14.71
CA ASN A 315 41.77 -5.90 13.63
C ASN A 315 41.89 -5.21 12.27
N ALA A 316 43.11 -5.21 11.72
CA ALA A 316 43.42 -4.59 10.43
C ALA A 316 42.59 -5.17 9.27
N LEU A 317 42.32 -6.47 9.26
CA LEU A 317 41.49 -7.10 8.21
C LEU A 317 40.04 -6.65 8.30
N MET A 318 39.54 -6.45 9.52
CA MET A 318 38.18 -5.95 9.75
C MET A 318 38.06 -4.51 9.28
N CYS A 319 39.05 -3.67 9.60
CA CYS A 319 39.12 -2.29 9.12
C CYS A 319 39.15 -2.23 7.59
N ILE A 320 40.01 -3.04 6.93
CA ILE A 320 40.06 -3.11 5.47
C ILE A 320 38.71 -3.57 4.90
N TYR A 321 38.09 -4.58 5.48
CA TYR A 321 36.78 -5.06 5.04
C TYR A 321 35.72 -3.97 5.15
N VAL A 322 35.57 -3.33 6.31
CA VAL A 322 34.59 -2.26 6.53
C VAL A 322 34.81 -1.07 5.59
N VAL A 323 36.05 -0.58 5.47
CA VAL A 323 36.37 0.55 4.60
C VAL A 323 36.12 0.20 3.12
N SER A 324 36.56 -0.99 2.69
CA SER A 324 36.33 -1.45 1.31
C SER A 324 34.85 -1.67 1.02
N TYR A 325 34.07 -2.21 1.97
CA TYR A 325 32.63 -2.39 1.86
C TYR A 325 31.91 -1.04 1.72
N VAL A 326 32.18 -0.08 2.62
CA VAL A 326 31.57 1.26 2.54
C VAL A 326 31.94 1.92 1.22
N PHE A 327 33.20 1.83 0.79
CA PHE A 327 33.61 2.36 -0.51
C PHE A 327 32.84 1.70 -1.67
N ILE A 328 32.86 0.37 -1.76
CA ILE A 328 32.18 -0.37 -2.83
C ILE A 328 30.68 -0.07 -2.83
N CYS A 329 30.02 -0.13 -1.68
CA CYS A 329 28.57 0.03 -1.57
C CYS A 329 28.14 1.48 -1.71
N THR A 330 28.83 2.47 -1.15
CA THR A 330 28.46 3.89 -1.37
C THR A 330 28.73 4.31 -2.81
N PHE A 331 29.86 3.93 -3.40
CA PHE A 331 30.15 4.29 -4.79
C PHE A 331 29.28 3.56 -5.81
N SER A 332 28.88 2.32 -5.54
CA SER A 332 27.97 1.59 -6.44
C SER A 332 26.50 1.96 -6.18
N LEU A 333 26.02 1.89 -4.94
CA LEU A 333 24.61 2.00 -4.61
C LEU A 333 24.08 3.42 -4.77
N LEU A 334 24.71 4.42 -4.13
CA LEU A 334 24.19 5.78 -4.22
C LEU A 334 24.32 6.33 -5.65
N ASN A 335 25.44 6.09 -6.34
CA ASN A 335 25.66 6.72 -7.64
C ASN A 335 24.82 6.10 -8.75
N PHE A 336 24.72 4.77 -8.84
CA PHE A 336 23.92 4.13 -9.90
C PHE A 336 22.42 4.27 -9.65
N LEU A 337 21.96 4.11 -8.40
CA LEU A 337 20.54 4.27 -8.09
C LEU A 337 20.08 5.71 -8.32
N LEU A 338 20.88 6.70 -7.89
CA LEU A 338 20.58 8.11 -8.14
C LEU A 338 20.57 8.42 -9.64
N ALA A 339 21.53 7.91 -10.41
CA ALA A 339 21.58 8.14 -11.85
C ALA A 339 20.33 7.58 -12.56
N ILE A 340 19.89 6.37 -12.21
CA ILE A 340 18.67 5.76 -12.77
C ILE A 340 17.45 6.62 -12.43
N VAL A 341 17.28 7.01 -11.16
CA VAL A 341 16.13 7.81 -10.72
C VAL A 341 16.12 9.20 -11.37
N VAL A 342 17.28 9.87 -11.43
CA VAL A 342 17.40 11.21 -12.05
C VAL A 342 17.08 11.13 -13.54
N ASN A 343 17.63 10.16 -14.27
CA ASN A 343 17.36 9.97 -15.69
C ASN A 343 15.88 9.63 -15.97
N GLY A 344 15.25 8.86 -15.08
CA GLY A 344 13.81 8.61 -15.12
C GLY A 344 12.99 9.87 -14.91
N TYR A 345 13.34 10.66 -13.90
CA TYR A 345 12.63 11.89 -13.56
C TYR A 345 12.72 12.91 -14.69
N THR A 346 13.89 13.08 -15.32
CA THR A 346 14.04 13.97 -16.48
C THR A 346 13.18 13.51 -17.65
N ARG A 347 13.19 12.20 -17.98
CA ARG A 347 12.36 11.63 -19.05
C ARG A 347 10.86 11.85 -18.85
N VAL A 348 10.37 11.75 -17.61
CA VAL A 348 8.95 11.97 -17.28
C VAL A 348 8.62 13.46 -17.25
N THR A 349 9.50 14.28 -16.70
CA THR A 349 9.29 15.74 -16.64
C THR A 349 9.22 16.35 -18.03
N GLU A 350 10.04 15.88 -18.98
CA GLU A 350 9.95 16.29 -20.40
C GLU A 350 8.56 16.00 -20.98
N ARG A 351 8.01 14.79 -20.77
CA ARG A 351 6.66 14.42 -21.20
C ARG A 351 5.55 15.23 -20.53
N VAL A 352 5.70 15.56 -19.25
CA VAL A 352 4.71 16.36 -18.51
C VAL A 352 4.75 17.83 -18.95
N LEU A 353 5.94 18.38 -19.21
CA LEU A 353 6.11 19.75 -19.74
C LEU A 353 5.57 19.90 -21.17
N GLU A 354 5.63 18.84 -21.98
CA GLU A 354 4.95 18.79 -23.28
C GLU A 354 3.42 18.88 -23.13
N ASN A 355 2.87 18.40 -22.02
CA ASN A 355 1.43 18.44 -21.75
C ASN A 355 0.98 19.82 -21.23
N ARG A 356 0.87 20.79 -22.15
CA ARG A 356 0.50 22.21 -21.89
C ARG A 356 -0.90 22.43 -21.30
N VAL A 357 -1.69 21.38 -21.11
CA VAL A 357 -3.08 21.45 -20.64
C VAL A 357 -3.16 21.59 -19.11
N ALA A 358 -2.28 20.91 -18.37
CA ALA A 358 -2.35 20.85 -16.92
C ALA A 358 -1.69 22.07 -16.27
N LYS A 359 -2.38 22.71 -15.31
CA LYS A 359 -1.86 23.83 -14.53
C LYS A 359 -1.63 23.37 -13.09
N ASN A 360 -2.04 24.18 -12.11
CA ASN A 360 -1.94 23.81 -10.71
C ASN A 360 -3.09 22.87 -10.31
N LEU A 361 -2.83 21.90 -9.41
CA LEU A 361 -3.83 20.93 -8.96
C LEU A 361 -5.13 21.58 -8.47
N PHE A 362 -5.05 22.65 -7.67
CA PHE A 362 -6.24 23.32 -7.16
C PHE A 362 -7.01 24.08 -8.25
N GLN A 363 -6.31 24.62 -9.24
CA GLN A 363 -6.95 25.29 -10.37
C GLN A 363 -7.67 24.26 -11.24
N ASP A 364 -7.03 23.13 -11.53
CA ASP A 364 -7.61 22.05 -12.33
C ASP A 364 -8.79 21.38 -11.61
N LEU A 365 -8.70 21.19 -10.29
CA LEU A 365 -9.81 20.67 -9.51
C LEU A 365 -11.01 21.63 -9.54
N PHE A 366 -10.77 22.93 -9.39
CA PHE A 366 -11.83 23.93 -9.44
C PHE A 366 -12.43 24.05 -10.84
N THR A 367 -11.63 24.02 -11.91
CA THR A 367 -12.15 24.06 -13.29
C THR A 367 -12.98 22.82 -13.60
N VAL A 368 -12.54 21.62 -13.19
CA VAL A 368 -13.32 20.38 -13.36
C VAL A 368 -14.62 20.42 -12.56
N ALA A 369 -14.59 20.91 -11.33
CA ALA A 369 -15.80 21.06 -10.52
C ALA A 369 -16.78 22.08 -11.11
N ALA A 370 -16.28 23.25 -11.53
CA ALA A 370 -17.07 24.28 -12.20
C ALA A 370 -17.65 23.77 -13.54
N ASP A 371 -16.86 23.04 -14.32
CA ASP A 371 -17.30 22.36 -15.55
C ASP A 371 -18.42 21.37 -15.29
N ALA A 372 -18.31 20.55 -14.24
CA ALA A 372 -19.34 19.60 -13.86
C ALA A 372 -20.64 20.34 -13.51
N VAL A 373 -20.56 21.43 -12.76
CA VAL A 373 -21.72 22.29 -12.47
C VAL A 373 -22.30 22.87 -13.76
N HIS A 374 -21.48 23.41 -14.67
CA HIS A 374 -21.93 23.93 -15.96
C HIS A 374 -22.64 22.87 -16.82
N TRP A 375 -22.15 21.62 -16.82
CA TRP A 375 -22.79 20.51 -17.53
C TRP A 375 -24.11 20.08 -16.88
N THR A 376 -24.23 20.15 -15.55
CA THR A 376 -25.50 19.85 -14.86
C THR A 376 -26.55 20.95 -15.06
N LEU A 377 -26.13 22.21 -15.21
CA LEU A 377 -27.03 23.35 -15.42
C LEU A 377 -27.52 23.48 -16.87
N ASN A 378 -26.83 22.87 -17.84
CA ASN A 378 -27.19 22.92 -19.26
C ASN A 378 -27.48 21.52 -19.84
N PRO A 379 -28.72 21.00 -19.68
CA PRO A 379 -29.08 19.66 -20.14
C PRO A 379 -29.06 19.50 -21.66
N SER A 380 -29.03 20.61 -22.42
CA SER A 380 -28.95 20.59 -23.89
C SER A 380 -27.56 20.22 -24.40
N TRP A 381 -26.53 20.28 -23.56
CA TRP A 381 -25.15 20.02 -23.97
C TRP A 381 -24.89 18.51 -24.17
N PRO A 382 -24.23 18.11 -25.27
CA PRO A 382 -23.86 16.71 -25.50
C PRO A 382 -22.82 16.22 -24.50
N SER A 383 -22.66 14.89 -24.42
CA SER A 383 -21.60 14.31 -23.58
C SER A 383 -20.22 14.69 -24.13
N LYS A 384 -19.24 14.94 -23.24
CA LYS A 384 -17.85 15.25 -23.63
C LYS A 384 -17.27 14.20 -24.58
N LEU A 385 -17.65 12.92 -24.41
CA LEU A 385 -17.23 11.81 -25.25
C LEU A 385 -17.82 11.85 -26.67
N ASP A 386 -19.07 12.30 -26.83
CA ASP A 386 -19.69 12.40 -28.16
C ASP A 386 -19.10 13.57 -28.96
N ILE A 387 -18.71 14.67 -28.28
CA ILE A 387 -17.94 15.75 -28.91
C ILE A 387 -16.58 15.22 -29.37
N LEU A 388 -15.84 14.52 -28.51
CA LEU A 388 -14.55 13.92 -28.86
C LEU A 388 -14.67 12.95 -30.04
N ARG A 389 -15.71 12.12 -30.09
CA ARG A 389 -15.96 11.24 -31.24
C ARG A 389 -16.23 12.04 -32.51
N GLY A 390 -17.05 13.08 -32.44
CA GLY A 390 -17.32 13.95 -33.59
C GLY A 390 -16.06 14.67 -34.08
N MET A 391 -15.16 15.07 -33.18
CA MET A 391 -13.85 15.60 -33.53
C MET A 391 -12.94 14.54 -34.15
N GLN A 392 -12.94 13.31 -33.63
CA GLN A 392 -12.19 12.19 -34.20
C GLN A 392 -12.67 11.81 -35.60
N GLU A 393 -13.98 11.86 -35.85
CA GLU A 393 -14.57 11.64 -37.18
C GLU A 393 -14.21 12.76 -38.16
N ALA A 394 -14.16 14.01 -37.70
CA ALA A 394 -13.83 15.16 -38.53
C ALA A 394 -12.31 15.27 -38.83
N TYR A 395 -11.46 14.84 -37.89
CA TYR A 395 -10.01 14.97 -37.97
C TYR A 395 -9.30 13.66 -37.60
N PRO A 396 -9.46 12.58 -38.38
CA PRO A 396 -8.91 11.26 -38.03
C PRO A 396 -7.37 11.29 -37.88
N ASP A 397 -6.69 12.10 -38.68
CA ASP A 397 -5.23 12.20 -38.70
C ASP A 397 -4.64 12.66 -37.35
N VAL A 398 -5.35 13.55 -36.64
CA VAL A 398 -4.93 14.10 -35.34
C VAL A 398 -4.96 13.03 -34.23
N PHE A 399 -5.84 12.02 -34.38
CA PHE A 399 -6.05 10.99 -33.34
C PHE A 399 -5.42 9.62 -33.67
N LEU A 400 -4.88 9.43 -34.87
CA LEU A 400 -4.34 8.15 -35.35
C LEU A 400 -2.80 8.09 -35.40
N GLY A 401 -2.12 9.25 -35.34
CA GLY A 401 -0.67 9.36 -35.51
C GLY A 401 0.15 9.24 -34.21
N ALA A 402 1.38 8.75 -34.33
CA ALA A 402 2.43 8.86 -33.31
C ALA A 402 3.16 10.21 -33.35
N GLU A 403 2.90 11.04 -34.37
CA GLU A 403 3.40 12.40 -34.53
C GLU A 403 2.32 13.41 -34.15
N GLU A 404 2.69 14.48 -33.44
CA GLU A 404 1.80 15.60 -33.09
C GLU A 404 1.40 16.37 -34.35
N ILE A 405 0.27 15.99 -34.95
CA ILE A 405 -0.35 16.72 -36.06
C ILE A 405 -1.33 17.72 -35.47
N VAL A 406 -1.01 19.02 -35.55
CA VAL A 406 -1.92 20.08 -35.12
C VAL A 406 -2.70 20.61 -36.32
N ARG A 407 -4.02 20.80 -36.15
CA ARG A 407 -4.89 21.39 -37.17
C ARG A 407 -5.74 22.51 -36.58
N PRO A 408 -5.93 23.63 -37.29
CA PRO A 408 -6.84 24.68 -36.85
C PRO A 408 -8.27 24.14 -36.84
N LEU A 409 -9.01 24.48 -35.77
CA LEU A 409 -10.40 24.11 -35.57
C LEU A 409 -11.32 25.33 -35.80
N PRO A 410 -11.96 25.48 -36.97
CA PRO A 410 -12.85 26.59 -37.25
C PRO A 410 -14.11 26.52 -36.36
N ARG A 411 -14.56 27.68 -35.88
CA ARG A 411 -15.76 27.82 -35.04
C ARG A 411 -17.01 27.17 -35.67
N SER A 412 -17.19 27.32 -36.98
CA SER A 412 -18.30 26.73 -37.72
C SER A 412 -18.32 25.20 -37.69
N ILE A 413 -17.14 24.58 -37.83
CA ILE A 413 -16.99 23.12 -37.81
C ILE A 413 -17.24 22.58 -36.40
N PHE A 414 -16.75 23.26 -35.36
CA PHE A 414 -17.01 22.84 -33.98
C PHE A 414 -18.50 22.90 -33.63
N VAL A 415 -19.21 23.97 -34.03
CA VAL A 415 -20.65 24.09 -33.79
C VAL A 415 -21.42 22.98 -34.51
N ASP A 416 -21.06 22.65 -35.76
CA ASP A 416 -21.68 21.54 -36.50
C ASP A 416 -21.46 20.18 -35.80
N ILE A 417 -20.25 19.93 -35.30
CA ILE A 417 -19.93 18.74 -34.50
C ILE A 417 -20.79 18.67 -33.23
N VAL A 418 -20.96 19.78 -32.50
CA VAL A 418 -21.76 19.85 -31.27
C VAL A 418 -23.25 19.60 -31.56
N VAL A 419 -23.79 20.19 -32.63
CA VAL A 419 -25.19 19.99 -33.03
C VAL A 419 -25.42 18.53 -33.43
N LYS A 420 -24.51 17.94 -34.21
CA LYS A 420 -24.55 16.52 -34.61
C LYS A 420 -24.41 15.58 -33.41
N ALA A 421 -23.49 15.88 -32.49
CA ALA A 421 -23.28 15.08 -31.27
C ALA A 421 -24.46 15.15 -30.30
N SER A 422 -25.16 16.28 -30.23
CA SER A 422 -26.35 16.46 -29.38
C SER A 422 -27.63 15.83 -29.95
N CYS A 423 -27.56 15.22 -31.14
CA CYS A 423 -28.72 14.73 -31.89
C CYS A 423 -29.79 15.83 -32.08
N GLY A 424 -29.37 17.08 -32.31
CA GLY A 424 -30.27 18.22 -32.52
C GLY A 424 -30.88 18.82 -31.26
N LYS A 425 -30.42 18.45 -30.05
CA LYS A 425 -30.87 19.07 -28.79
C LYS A 425 -30.19 20.42 -28.49
N ALA A 426 -28.97 20.63 -28.97
CA ALA A 426 -28.23 21.88 -28.81
C ALA A 426 -28.48 22.81 -30.00
N ASN A 427 -28.75 24.09 -29.73
CA ASN A 427 -28.87 25.11 -30.77
C ASN A 427 -27.50 25.70 -31.15
N LEU A 428 -27.43 26.42 -32.27
CA LEU A 428 -26.21 27.15 -32.72
C LEU A 428 -25.61 28.04 -31.61
N ASN A 429 -26.48 28.73 -30.85
CA ASN A 429 -26.06 29.56 -29.72
C ASN A 429 -25.44 28.77 -28.56
N ASP A 430 -25.86 27.51 -28.35
CA ASP A 430 -25.29 26.64 -27.31
C ASP A 430 -23.93 26.11 -27.75
N GLY A 431 -23.77 25.79 -29.04
CA GLY A 431 -22.47 25.46 -29.63
C GLY A 431 -21.46 26.60 -29.51
N ASP A 432 -21.91 27.85 -29.72
CA ASP A 432 -21.07 29.04 -29.55
C ASP A 432 -20.67 29.30 -28.09
N ARG A 433 -21.60 29.09 -27.14
CA ARG A 433 -21.29 29.16 -25.70
C ARG A 433 -20.24 28.12 -25.31
N LEU A 434 -20.35 26.91 -25.85
CA LEU A 434 -19.40 25.82 -25.62
C LEU A 434 -18.03 26.12 -26.23
N PHE A 435 -17.99 26.66 -27.45
CA PHE A 435 -16.75 27.08 -28.10
C PHE A 435 -16.05 28.18 -27.29
N ASN A 436 -16.80 29.20 -26.84
CA ASN A 436 -16.25 30.29 -26.02
C ASN A 436 -15.80 29.81 -24.64
N HIS A 437 -16.42 28.77 -24.09
CA HIS A 437 -15.99 28.15 -22.85
C HIS A 437 -14.64 27.43 -23.02
N TYR A 438 -14.49 26.65 -24.10
CA TYR A 438 -13.25 25.94 -24.39
C TYR A 438 -12.12 26.82 -24.94
N ALA A 439 -12.44 27.88 -25.67
CA ALA A 439 -11.48 28.85 -26.19
C ALA A 439 -10.76 29.65 -25.09
N ARG A 440 -11.23 29.58 -23.82
CA ARG A 440 -10.52 30.15 -22.66
C ARG A 440 -9.29 29.32 -22.27
N PHE A 441 -9.21 28.07 -22.70
CA PHE A 441 -8.04 27.24 -22.44
C PHE A 441 -6.93 27.57 -23.45
N GLU A 442 -5.75 27.89 -22.93
CA GLU A 442 -4.56 28.38 -23.65
C GLU A 442 -4.10 27.47 -24.81
N VAL A 443 -4.47 26.18 -24.73
CA VAL A 443 -4.24 25.13 -25.73
C VAL A 443 -4.90 25.46 -27.08
N MET A 444 -6.02 26.19 -27.09
CA MET A 444 -6.67 26.64 -28.35
C MET A 444 -6.16 27.99 -28.86
N LEU A 445 -5.44 28.77 -28.06
CA LEU A 445 -5.09 30.17 -28.36
C LEU A 445 -3.68 30.35 -28.92
N MET A 446 -2.73 29.46 -28.60
CA MET A 446 -1.31 29.69 -28.91
C MET A 446 -0.89 29.46 -30.36
N GLU A 447 -1.68 28.79 -31.20
CA GLU A 447 -1.32 28.62 -32.62
C GLU A 447 -1.87 29.71 -33.54
N ALA A 448 -2.95 30.40 -33.15
CA ALA A 448 -3.40 31.59 -33.87
C ALA A 448 -2.30 32.68 -33.92
N ASN A 449 -1.35 32.64 -32.98
CA ASN A 449 -0.22 33.57 -32.91
C ASN A 449 1.06 33.09 -33.61
N LYS A 450 1.13 31.83 -34.06
CA LYS A 450 2.21 31.35 -34.93
C LYS A 450 1.88 31.51 -36.41
N ASP A 451 0.60 31.42 -36.77
CA ASP A 451 0.14 31.61 -38.16
C ASP A 451 -0.21 33.08 -38.51
N SER A 452 -0.23 33.99 -37.54
CA SER A 452 -0.54 35.42 -37.79
C SER A 452 0.65 36.27 -38.28
N THR A 453 1.83 35.69 -38.50
CA THR A 453 2.98 36.42 -39.10
C THR A 453 2.89 36.58 -40.63
N GLN A 454 1.74 36.29 -41.25
CA GLN A 454 1.48 36.60 -42.66
C GLN A 454 0.31 37.57 -42.91
N SER A 455 -0.18 38.27 -41.88
CA SER A 455 -1.20 39.31 -42.07
C SER A 455 -0.93 40.56 -41.23
N GLU A 456 0.29 41.10 -41.26
CA GLU A 456 0.58 42.47 -40.80
C GLU A 456 0.16 43.55 -41.83
N ASP A 457 -0.24 43.17 -43.05
CA ASP A 457 -0.62 44.13 -44.11
C ASP A 457 -2.12 44.47 -44.16
N GLU A 458 -3.00 43.78 -43.43
CA GLU A 458 -4.46 44.06 -43.46
C GLU A 458 -4.96 44.94 -42.30
N VAL A 459 -4.13 45.22 -41.29
CA VAL A 459 -4.52 46.08 -40.15
C VAL A 459 -4.23 47.58 -40.41
N LYS A 460 -3.50 47.92 -41.48
CA LYS A 460 -3.23 49.32 -41.86
C LYS A 460 -4.32 50.01 -42.68
N SER A 461 -5.39 49.33 -43.09
CA SER A 461 -6.42 49.93 -43.97
C SER A 461 -7.74 50.32 -43.27
N LEU A 462 -7.82 50.28 -41.94
CA LEU A 462 -9.08 50.52 -41.20
C LEU A 462 -8.98 51.57 -40.08
N MET A 463 -7.90 52.34 -40.00
CA MET A 463 -7.89 53.57 -39.20
C MET A 463 -8.12 54.79 -40.10
N PRO A 464 -9.14 55.63 -39.83
CA PRO A 464 -9.20 56.96 -40.41
C PRO A 464 -8.12 57.86 -39.80
N ASP A 465 -7.53 58.72 -40.63
CA ASP A 465 -6.52 59.69 -40.25
C ASP A 465 -7.02 60.67 -39.17
N ASN A 466 -6.13 60.93 -38.20
CA ASN A 466 -6.14 61.90 -37.09
C ASN A 466 -6.87 61.54 -35.79
#